data_AF-A0A7X8Z2X2-F1
#
_entry.id   AF-A0A7X8Z2X2-F1
#
_cell.length_a   1.000
_cell.length_b   1.000
_cell.length_c   1.000
_cell.angle_alpha   90.00
_cell.angle_beta   90.00
_cell.angle_gamma   90.00
#
_symmetry.space_group_name_H-M   'P 1'
#
loop_
_entity.id
_entity.type
_entity.pdbx_description
1 polymer ?
#
loop_
_entity_poly.entity_id
_entity_poly.type
_entity_poly.pdbx_seq_one_letter_code
_entity_poly.pdbx_strand_id
1 'polypeptide(L)'
;VERVKGPADLLESGDCTLSFMGEEYELEAEDGWFYPQGGSPRYWVVTDGCIDPGTTVKTYLISCTPNGTIEKIEQPDLFQFANLFYSGTLQFGSKIMQLNINLKGYEAWRAAARENEEVPRTEEEQPGFLITAEVDLVGGADPLEAKIVAAKLADTGTGGLTRWLRFSDPTKVALKYGDTTFNVMESVRFNAAKSELQVEGLPTDDTEYQIFMSNPTTWAAGTSVTVEYLIRDKEGNKFPGADKVQLLRPVVIAIGDSLTFGYMANSQSPPVPLTANWREYWDNYPNAEAWATVGADRTSLANQGWRGYLNRDLAPAGFIWEGEETSGHGPKHCGYSGAQTGHINARLTPEPDPRKQYRNMPTEALKKEPCYAIVIYLIGVNDANNGKDGIYDRWLQGYKKIQSLREGRGKTLFLACTVPPQDQRYVDRNRKASIKFVENLNASIEGQQSARKPATMREIIVPLADRKHSDDDDGLHFTSTGYELISDELLRRIKEGIGK
;
A
#
# COMPACT_ATOMS: atom_id res chain seq x y z
N VAL A 1 30.68 -2.77 8.64
CA VAL A 1 30.39 -3.34 7.31
C VAL A 1 29.65 -4.64 7.55
N GLU A 2 28.41 -4.77 7.07
CA GLU A 2 27.59 -5.93 7.43
C GLU A 2 27.82 -7.13 6.50
N ARG A 3 28.20 -6.92 5.23
CA ARG A 3 28.52 -7.98 4.25
C ARG A 3 29.50 -7.51 3.19
N VAL A 4 30.36 -8.40 2.69
CA VAL A 4 31.24 -8.18 1.53
C VAL A 4 30.98 -9.27 0.49
N LYS A 5 30.72 -8.88 -0.77
CA LYS A 5 30.52 -9.82 -1.89
C LYS A 5 31.85 -10.04 -2.62
N GLY A 6 32.35 -11.27 -2.65
CA GLY A 6 33.62 -11.64 -3.30
C GLY A 6 33.43 -12.45 -4.60
N PRO A 7 34.47 -12.54 -5.45
CA PRO A 7 34.53 -13.49 -6.57
C PRO A 7 34.34 -14.93 -6.11
N ALA A 8 33.66 -15.76 -6.91
CA ALA A 8 33.34 -17.15 -6.56
C ALA A 8 34.59 -18.02 -6.35
N ASP A 9 35.69 -17.63 -6.97
CA ASP A 9 36.99 -18.28 -7.02
C ASP A 9 37.79 -18.07 -5.71
N LEU A 10 37.41 -17.10 -4.88
CA LEU A 10 37.91 -16.91 -3.50
C LEU A 10 37.07 -17.66 -2.46
N LEU A 11 35.91 -18.23 -2.83
CA LEU A 11 35.01 -18.93 -1.91
C LEU A 11 35.51 -20.33 -1.52
N GLU A 12 36.48 -20.90 -2.23
CA GLU A 12 37.02 -22.24 -1.96
C GLU A 12 38.32 -22.22 -1.12
N SER A 13 38.99 -21.06 -1.02
CA SER A 13 40.24 -20.89 -0.25
C SER A 13 39.93 -20.25 1.11
N GLY A 14 39.75 -21.08 2.13
CA GLY A 14 39.28 -20.70 3.48
C GLY A 14 40.17 -19.77 4.32
N ASP A 15 40.99 -18.93 3.72
CA ASP A 15 41.87 -17.97 4.40
C ASP A 15 41.64 -16.56 3.85
N CYS A 16 40.59 -15.87 4.31
CA CYS A 16 40.34 -14.47 3.95
C CYS A 16 40.27 -13.61 5.22
N THR A 17 41.10 -12.57 5.28
CA THR A 17 41.11 -11.58 6.36
C THR A 17 40.68 -10.21 5.84
N LEU A 18 39.88 -9.49 6.63
CA LEU A 18 39.51 -8.09 6.39
C LEU A 18 40.41 -7.20 7.27
N SER A 19 41.24 -6.36 6.66
CA SER A 19 41.92 -5.29 7.40
C SER A 19 41.08 -4.01 7.37
N PHE A 20 40.61 -3.55 8.53
CA PHE A 20 39.81 -2.31 8.65
C PHE A 20 40.30 -1.48 9.84
N MET A 21 40.61 -0.20 9.59
CA MET A 21 41.08 0.75 10.62
C MET A 21 42.34 0.29 11.40
N GLY A 22 43.17 -0.57 10.82
CA GLY A 22 44.41 -1.07 11.43
C GLY A 22 44.29 -2.40 12.17
N GLU A 23 43.09 -2.98 12.23
CA GLU A 23 42.82 -4.29 12.83
C GLU A 23 42.50 -5.32 11.74
N GLU A 24 42.86 -6.59 11.97
CA GLU A 24 42.60 -7.71 11.07
C GLU A 24 41.50 -8.62 11.62
N TYR A 25 40.51 -8.94 10.79
CA TYR A 25 39.36 -9.76 11.13
C TYR A 25 39.31 -11.00 10.22
N GLU A 26 39.29 -12.20 10.80
CA GLU A 26 39.09 -13.44 10.05
C GLU A 26 37.64 -13.51 9.52
N LEU A 27 37.48 -13.96 8.28
CA LEU A 27 36.18 -14.05 7.62
C LEU A 27 35.73 -15.50 7.42
N GLU A 28 34.47 -15.78 7.79
CA GLU A 28 33.73 -17.00 7.45
C GLU A 28 32.91 -16.81 6.18
N ALA A 29 32.83 -17.82 5.33
CA ALA A 29 32.00 -17.81 4.13
C ALA A 29 30.67 -18.54 4.34
N GLU A 30 29.55 -17.91 4.02
CA GLU A 30 28.20 -18.51 4.03
C GLU A 30 27.36 -17.90 2.88
N ASP A 31 26.69 -18.73 2.07
CA ASP A 31 25.80 -18.31 0.97
C ASP A 31 26.40 -17.31 -0.05
N GLY A 32 27.70 -17.40 -0.33
CA GLY A 32 28.40 -16.51 -1.25
C GLY A 32 28.73 -15.13 -0.68
N TRP A 33 28.70 -15.00 0.65
CA TRP A 33 29.07 -13.81 1.41
C TRP A 33 30.11 -14.14 2.49
N PHE A 34 30.90 -13.13 2.88
CA PHE A 34 31.88 -13.23 3.97
C PHE A 34 31.40 -12.51 5.24
N TYR A 35 31.66 -13.08 6.41
CA TYR A 35 31.26 -12.61 7.75
C TYR A 35 32.48 -12.58 8.70
N PRO A 36 32.66 -11.57 9.56
CA PRO A 36 33.70 -11.63 10.59
C PRO A 36 33.43 -12.79 11.57
N GLN A 37 34.43 -13.64 11.82
CA GLN A 37 34.35 -14.70 12.83
C GLN A 37 34.06 -14.10 14.21
N GLY A 38 33.04 -14.65 14.91
CA GLY A 38 32.68 -14.24 16.27
C GLY A 38 31.37 -13.47 16.43
N GLY A 39 30.63 -13.22 15.34
CA GLY A 39 29.30 -12.62 15.38
C GLY A 39 29.30 -11.08 15.32
N SER A 40 28.27 -10.57 14.66
CA SER A 40 28.12 -9.18 14.22
C SER A 40 28.40 -8.13 15.32
N PRO A 41 29.32 -7.17 15.12
CA PRO A 41 29.36 -5.96 15.91
C PRO A 41 28.11 -5.14 15.60
N ARG A 42 27.18 -5.11 16.55
CA ARG A 42 26.00 -4.23 16.53
C ARG A 42 26.44 -2.78 16.75
N TYR A 43 26.43 -2.00 15.66
CA TYR A 43 26.45 -0.52 15.57
C TYR A 43 27.68 0.24 16.09
N TRP A 44 27.69 1.55 15.75
CA TRP A 44 28.53 2.67 16.17
C TRP A 44 29.77 2.99 15.31
N VAL A 45 29.69 4.10 14.58
CA VAL A 45 30.87 4.90 14.24
C VAL A 45 31.20 5.70 15.49
N VAL A 46 32.15 5.22 16.29
CA VAL A 46 32.82 6.04 17.31
C VAL A 46 34.04 6.67 16.64
N THR A 47 34.02 7.98 16.50
CA THR A 47 35.25 8.75 16.25
C THR A 47 35.99 8.89 17.57
N ASP A 48 37.23 8.41 17.65
CA ASP A 48 38.08 8.71 18.80
C ASP A 48 38.28 10.22 18.94
N GLY A 49 38.36 10.65 20.20
CA GLY A 49 38.18 12.03 20.64
C GLY A 49 39.11 13.07 20.02
N CYS A 50 38.67 14.33 20.15
CA CYS A 50 39.42 15.57 19.98
C CYS A 50 40.62 15.49 19.02
N ILE A 51 40.36 15.59 17.71
CA ILE A 51 41.41 15.75 16.71
C ILE A 51 41.75 17.25 16.62
N ASP A 52 43.01 17.58 16.92
CA ASP A 52 43.55 18.93 16.74
C ASP A 52 43.38 19.43 15.30
N PRO A 53 43.15 20.74 15.07
CA PRO A 53 43.06 21.32 13.74
C PRO A 53 44.41 21.17 13.02
N GLY A 54 44.51 20.20 12.09
CA GLY A 54 45.72 19.99 11.28
C GLY A 54 46.06 18.53 10.97
N THR A 55 45.38 17.57 11.59
CA THR A 55 45.69 16.14 11.35
C THR A 55 44.97 15.62 10.10
N THR A 56 45.73 15.16 9.11
CA THR A 56 45.20 14.50 7.91
C THR A 56 44.77 13.07 8.26
N VAL A 57 43.47 12.80 8.27
CA VAL A 57 42.94 11.44 8.37
C VAL A 57 43.12 10.75 7.01
N LYS A 58 43.87 9.64 6.98
CA LYS A 58 44.07 8.84 5.76
C LYS A 58 43.03 7.72 5.73
N THR A 59 42.09 7.80 4.81
CA THR A 59 41.15 6.71 4.49
C THR A 59 41.70 5.91 3.31
N TYR A 60 41.75 4.58 3.41
CA TYR A 60 42.24 3.70 2.34
C TYR A 60 41.08 2.89 1.74
N LEU A 61 41.14 2.64 0.44
CA LEU A 61 40.23 1.74 -0.27
C LEU A 61 41.03 0.55 -0.82
N ILE A 62 40.54 -0.66 -0.55
CA ILE A 62 41.13 -1.91 -1.04
C ILE A 62 40.29 -2.36 -2.24
N SER A 63 40.89 -2.39 -3.42
CA SER A 63 40.27 -2.95 -4.64
C SER A 63 40.93 -4.28 -4.95
N CYS A 64 40.12 -5.33 -5.16
CA CYS A 64 40.59 -6.60 -5.72
C CYS A 64 40.29 -6.63 -7.21
N THR A 65 41.33 -6.75 -8.03
CA THR A 65 41.18 -7.00 -9.47
C THR A 65 40.84 -8.46 -9.74
N PRO A 66 40.25 -8.82 -10.91
CA PRO A 66 39.92 -10.21 -11.27
C PRO A 66 41.10 -11.18 -11.28
N ASN A 67 42.34 -10.68 -11.19
CA ASN A 67 43.57 -11.48 -11.18
C ASN A 67 44.19 -11.60 -9.77
N GLY A 68 43.48 -11.21 -8.70
CA GLY A 68 43.93 -11.40 -7.31
C GLY A 68 45.00 -10.42 -6.83
N THR A 69 45.28 -9.35 -7.58
CA THR A 69 46.21 -8.30 -7.12
C THR A 69 45.47 -7.29 -6.26
N ILE A 70 45.93 -7.12 -5.01
CA ILE A 70 45.50 -6.07 -4.10
C ILE A 70 46.27 -4.79 -4.46
N GLU A 71 45.58 -3.81 -5.05
CA GLU A 71 46.16 -2.49 -5.25
C GLU A 71 45.78 -1.56 -4.09
N LYS A 72 46.79 -1.05 -3.40
CA LYS A 72 46.64 0.06 -2.46
C LYS A 72 46.39 1.32 -3.28
N ILE A 73 45.14 1.76 -3.35
CA ILE A 73 44.80 3.03 -3.99
C ILE A 73 45.14 4.13 -2.98
N GLU A 74 46.33 4.72 -3.09
CA GLU A 74 46.66 5.94 -2.37
C GLU A 74 45.86 7.09 -3.01
N GLN A 75 44.90 7.62 -2.24
CA GLN A 75 43.96 8.66 -2.65
C GLN A 75 43.04 8.23 -3.81
N PRO A 76 41.98 7.44 -3.55
CA PRO A 76 40.86 7.50 -4.46
C PRO A 76 40.36 8.95 -4.48
N ASP A 77 40.21 9.51 -5.68
CA ASP A 77 39.45 10.75 -5.89
C ASP A 77 38.17 10.64 -5.06
N LEU A 78 37.99 11.52 -4.07
CA LEU A 78 36.87 11.50 -3.11
C LEU A 78 35.49 11.48 -3.80
N PHE A 79 35.45 11.86 -5.08
CA PHE A 79 34.30 11.71 -5.98
C PHE A 79 33.81 10.26 -6.15
N GLN A 80 34.69 9.26 -6.12
CA GLN A 80 34.28 7.85 -6.28
C GLN A 80 33.72 7.24 -4.98
N PHE A 81 34.07 7.81 -3.82
CA PHE A 81 33.58 7.35 -2.51
C PHE A 81 32.08 7.65 -2.29
N ALA A 82 31.55 8.69 -2.94
CA ALA A 82 30.15 9.12 -2.82
C ALA A 82 29.13 8.13 -3.40
N ASN A 83 29.56 7.13 -4.19
CA ASN A 83 28.65 6.22 -4.89
C ASN A 83 28.26 4.96 -4.09
N LEU A 84 28.87 4.71 -2.93
CA LEU A 84 28.67 3.46 -2.17
C LEU A 84 27.91 3.62 -0.85
N PHE A 85 27.71 4.85 -0.37
CA PHE A 85 26.93 5.15 0.82
C PHE A 85 26.10 6.41 0.59
N TYR A 86 24.80 6.37 0.93
CA TYR A 86 23.87 7.52 0.91
C TYR A 86 24.22 8.61 1.96
N SER A 87 25.45 8.60 2.46
CA SER A 87 26.11 9.71 3.11
C SER A 87 27.36 10.09 2.31
N GLY A 88 27.27 11.18 1.54
CA GLY A 88 28.40 11.70 0.78
C GLY A 88 29.36 12.45 1.69
N THR A 89 30.66 12.26 1.49
CA THR A 89 31.69 13.01 2.21
C THR A 89 32.28 14.06 1.27
N LEU A 90 32.06 15.35 1.54
CA LEU A 90 32.55 16.45 0.70
C LEU A 90 33.69 17.19 1.36
N GLN A 91 34.80 17.30 0.65
CA GLN A 91 35.92 18.11 1.10
C GLN A 91 35.86 19.52 0.51
N PHE A 92 35.58 20.52 1.33
CA PHE A 92 35.76 21.94 0.98
C PHE A 92 37.05 22.44 1.63
N GLY A 93 38.13 22.52 0.87
CA GLY A 93 39.45 22.88 1.40
C GLY A 93 39.95 21.84 2.41
N SER A 94 40.05 22.20 3.69
CA SER A 94 40.47 21.29 4.78
C SER A 94 39.30 20.67 5.57
N LYS A 95 38.04 20.99 5.24
CA LYS A 95 36.86 20.51 5.97
C LYS A 95 36.19 19.36 5.24
N ILE A 96 35.83 18.33 6.00
CA ILE A 96 35.05 17.17 5.57
C ILE A 96 33.60 17.36 6.02
N MET A 97 32.66 17.47 5.07
CA MET A 97 31.22 17.55 5.32
C MET A 97 30.55 16.21 5.05
N GLN A 98 29.71 15.76 5.98
CA GLN A 98 28.84 14.60 5.78
C GLN A 98 27.46 15.08 5.29
N LEU A 99 27.08 14.67 4.07
CA LEU A 99 25.75 14.95 3.51
C LEU A 99 24.79 13.81 3.86
N ASN A 100 23.71 14.11 4.57
CA ASN A 100 22.60 13.17 4.75
C ASN A 100 21.54 13.43 3.68
N ILE A 101 21.58 12.69 2.59
CA ILE A 101 20.52 12.73 1.57
C ILE A 101 19.50 11.67 1.98
N ASN A 102 18.51 12.09 2.77
CA ASN A 102 17.46 11.22 3.29
C ASN A 102 16.09 11.90 3.14
N LEU A 103 15.15 11.20 2.52
CA LEU A 103 13.76 11.63 2.38
C LEU A 103 12.86 10.59 3.01
N LYS A 104 12.23 10.96 4.13
CA LYS A 104 11.40 10.04 4.89
C LYS A 104 9.95 10.14 4.48
N GLY A 105 9.26 9.02 4.35
CA GLY A 105 7.85 8.93 4.02
C GLY A 105 6.98 8.52 5.21
N TYR A 106 5.79 9.12 5.31
CA TYR A 106 4.75 8.76 6.26
C TYR A 106 3.44 8.54 5.51
N GLU A 107 2.83 7.39 5.74
CA GLU A 107 1.63 6.94 5.03
C GLU A 107 0.38 7.72 5.51
N ALA A 108 -0.51 8.09 4.58
CA ALA A 108 -1.80 8.69 4.93
C ALA A 108 -2.65 7.73 5.80
N TRP A 109 -3.53 8.28 6.65
CA TRP A 109 -4.44 7.51 7.55
C TRP A 109 -3.74 6.54 8.51
N ARG A 110 -2.61 6.96 9.11
CA ARG A 110 -2.07 6.27 10.29
C ARG A 110 -2.89 6.64 11.52
N ALA A 111 -3.53 5.67 12.16
CA ALA A 111 -4.31 5.91 13.38
C ALA A 111 -3.45 6.64 14.45
N ALA A 112 -4.08 7.52 15.23
CA ALA A 112 -3.47 8.44 16.21
C ALA A 112 -2.41 7.83 17.17
N ALA A 113 -2.32 6.51 17.30
CA ALA A 113 -1.28 5.84 18.09
C ALA A 113 0.12 5.85 17.43
N ARG A 114 0.24 6.18 16.12
CA ARG A 114 1.47 6.06 15.32
C ARG A 114 1.70 7.23 14.36
N GLU A 115 1.18 8.42 14.66
CA GLU A 115 1.26 9.65 13.84
C GLU A 115 2.69 10.05 13.38
N ASN A 116 3.72 9.45 13.98
CA ASN A 116 5.14 9.70 13.71
C ASN A 116 5.95 8.43 13.41
N GLU A 117 5.30 7.31 13.06
CA GLU A 117 6.05 6.12 12.62
C GLU A 117 6.37 6.26 11.12
N GLU A 118 7.66 6.21 10.80
CA GLU A 118 8.20 6.26 9.44
C GLU A 118 7.80 5.00 8.66
N VAL A 119 7.60 5.12 7.34
CA VAL A 119 7.51 3.95 6.47
C VAL A 119 8.91 3.30 6.45
N PRO A 120 9.05 1.97 6.59
CA PRO A 120 10.35 1.34 6.51
C PRO A 120 11.06 1.74 5.21
N ARG A 121 12.33 2.12 5.27
CA ARG A 121 13.10 2.57 4.09
C ARG A 121 13.05 1.59 2.92
N THR A 122 12.97 0.29 3.21
CA THR A 122 12.81 -0.77 2.21
C THR A 122 11.51 -0.70 1.44
N GLU A 123 10.50 0.02 1.93
CA GLU A 123 9.18 0.19 1.33
C GLU A 123 8.95 1.58 0.73
N GLU A 124 9.80 2.57 1.02
CA GLU A 124 9.58 3.97 0.62
C GLU A 124 9.65 4.17 -0.90
N GLU A 125 10.63 3.54 -1.58
CA GLU A 125 10.72 3.57 -3.05
C GLU A 125 9.99 2.39 -3.70
N GLN A 126 10.04 1.20 -3.08
CA GLN A 126 9.41 -0.01 -3.57
C GLN A 126 8.84 -0.82 -2.40
N PRO A 127 7.52 -0.95 -2.24
CA PRO A 127 6.49 -0.59 -3.21
C PRO A 127 6.05 0.89 -3.23
N GLY A 128 6.47 1.72 -2.29
CA GLY A 128 5.90 3.05 -2.03
C GLY A 128 4.87 3.06 -0.90
N PHE A 129 4.31 4.23 -0.60
CA PHE A 129 3.30 4.42 0.45
C PHE A 129 2.05 5.15 -0.03
N LEU A 130 0.95 4.97 0.69
CA LEU A 130 -0.36 5.54 0.37
C LEU A 130 -0.35 7.06 0.45
N ILE A 131 -0.92 7.71 -0.57
CA ILE A 131 -1.32 9.11 -0.58
C ILE A 131 -2.83 9.25 -0.72
N THR A 132 -3.43 10.29 -0.15
CA THR A 132 -4.85 10.64 -0.29
C THR A 132 -5.01 12.08 -0.77
N ALA A 133 -6.23 12.46 -1.15
CA ALA A 133 -6.58 13.87 -1.27
C ALA A 133 -6.70 14.52 0.12
N GLU A 134 -6.59 15.84 0.18
CA GLU A 134 -6.87 16.64 1.38
C GLU A 134 -8.40 16.65 1.61
N VAL A 135 -8.83 16.31 2.82
CA VAL A 135 -10.25 16.19 3.17
C VAL A 135 -10.55 17.07 4.39
N ASP A 136 -10.39 18.39 4.20
CA ASP A 136 -10.57 19.40 5.27
C ASP A 136 -12.02 19.50 5.84
N LEU A 137 -13.00 18.79 5.28
CA LEU A 137 -14.43 19.16 5.40
C LEU A 137 -15.40 18.05 5.82
N VAL A 138 -14.95 16.86 6.22
CA VAL A 138 -15.87 15.79 6.63
C VAL A 138 -15.71 15.54 8.13
N GLY A 139 -16.62 16.12 8.93
CA GLY A 139 -16.64 15.95 10.39
C GLY A 139 -16.49 14.49 10.82
N GLY A 140 -15.39 14.19 11.50
CA GLY A 140 -14.94 12.86 11.88
C GLY A 140 -13.42 12.89 12.00
N ALA A 141 -12.84 12.08 12.88
CA ALA A 141 -11.40 12.12 13.20
C ALA A 141 -10.52 12.17 11.93
N ASP A 142 -9.64 13.17 11.94
CA ASP A 142 -8.79 13.68 10.86
C ASP A 142 -8.21 12.59 9.95
N PRO A 143 -8.52 12.58 8.65
CA PRO A 143 -7.74 11.82 7.69
C PRO A 143 -6.34 12.44 7.57
N LEU A 144 -5.39 12.04 8.41
CA LEU A 144 -4.00 12.51 8.33
C LEU A 144 -3.46 12.32 6.90
N GLU A 145 -3.08 13.42 6.25
CA GLU A 145 -2.40 13.39 4.97
C GLU A 145 -1.08 12.62 5.09
N ALA A 146 -0.61 12.09 3.97
CA ALA A 146 0.74 11.57 3.92
C ALA A 146 1.74 12.70 4.22
N LYS A 147 2.91 12.36 4.74
CA LYS A 147 3.98 13.34 5.02
C LYS A 147 5.27 12.91 4.38
N ILE A 148 6.09 13.89 4.02
CA ILE A 148 7.49 13.68 3.69
C ILE A 148 8.38 14.59 4.53
N VAL A 149 9.52 14.09 4.98
CA VAL A 149 10.51 14.88 5.73
C VAL A 149 11.81 14.91 4.96
N ALA A 150 12.17 16.08 4.46
CA ALA A 150 13.47 16.33 3.84
C ALA A 150 14.49 16.56 4.94
N ALA A 151 15.42 15.61 5.12
CA ALA A 151 16.38 15.67 6.21
C ALA A 151 17.32 16.89 6.09
N LYS A 152 17.72 17.42 7.24
CA LYS A 152 18.76 18.44 7.35
C LYS A 152 20.11 17.97 6.85
N LEU A 153 20.94 18.94 6.45
CA LEU A 153 22.36 18.77 6.20
C LEU A 153 23.11 18.87 7.53
N ALA A 154 24.07 17.96 7.77
CA ALA A 154 24.70 17.80 9.09
C ALA A 154 25.69 18.91 9.48
N ASP A 155 26.11 19.78 8.54
CA ASP A 155 27.05 20.87 8.79
C ASP A 155 26.38 22.26 8.67
N THR A 156 26.61 23.09 9.68
CA THR A 156 26.23 24.52 9.77
C THR A 156 26.95 25.42 8.73
N GLY A 157 28.06 24.96 8.17
CA GLY A 157 28.82 25.67 7.14
C GLY A 157 28.52 25.16 5.74
N THR A 158 27.24 25.12 5.34
CA THR A 158 26.77 24.45 4.10
C THR A 158 27.37 24.96 2.79
N GLY A 159 28.27 25.94 2.78
CA GLY A 159 29.01 26.35 1.58
C GLY A 159 28.14 26.85 0.42
N GLY A 160 26.86 27.17 0.67
CA GLY A 160 25.88 27.53 -0.35
C GLY A 160 25.09 26.35 -0.92
N LEU A 161 25.10 25.18 -0.25
CA LEU A 161 24.28 24.04 -0.64
C LEU A 161 22.78 24.35 -0.50
N THR A 162 22.01 23.90 -1.48
CA THR A 162 20.55 24.02 -1.51
C THR A 162 19.91 22.65 -1.64
N ARG A 163 18.72 22.51 -1.03
CA ARG A 163 17.93 21.28 -0.97
C ARG A 163 16.76 21.38 -1.92
N TRP A 164 16.45 20.30 -2.63
CA TRP A 164 15.40 20.31 -3.66
C TRP A 164 14.59 19.00 -3.65
N LEU A 165 13.30 19.10 -3.94
CA LEU A 165 12.42 17.97 -4.24
C LEU A 165 12.10 17.99 -5.73
N ARG A 166 12.29 16.87 -6.43
CA ARG A 166 11.86 16.69 -7.81
C ARG A 166 10.70 15.70 -7.87
N PHE A 167 9.66 16.04 -8.63
CA PHE A 167 8.48 15.21 -8.81
C PHE A 167 8.47 14.60 -10.21
N SER A 168 8.18 13.30 -10.32
CA SER A 168 8.03 12.64 -11.62
C SER A 168 6.82 13.16 -12.40
N ASP A 169 5.73 13.51 -11.69
CA ASP A 169 4.57 14.21 -12.24
C ASP A 169 4.06 15.27 -11.24
N PRO A 170 4.54 16.51 -11.34
CA PRO A 170 4.15 17.59 -10.43
C PRO A 170 2.69 17.99 -10.51
N THR A 171 1.96 17.62 -11.59
CA THR A 171 0.56 18.02 -11.76
C THR A 171 -0.39 17.24 -10.86
N LYS A 172 0.10 16.12 -10.29
CA LYS A 172 -0.66 15.15 -9.49
C LYS A 172 -0.67 15.43 -8.00
N VAL A 173 0.32 16.18 -7.52
CA VAL A 173 0.59 16.38 -6.09
C VAL A 173 0.54 17.85 -5.73
N ALA A 174 0.10 18.11 -4.51
CA ALA A 174 0.21 19.39 -3.85
C ALA A 174 0.86 19.19 -2.49
N LEU A 175 1.53 20.24 -2.02
CA LEU A 175 2.24 20.27 -0.75
C LEU A 175 1.68 21.36 0.14
N LYS A 176 1.78 21.13 1.44
CA LYS A 176 1.51 22.10 2.49
C LYS A 176 2.67 22.07 3.50
N TYR A 177 3.15 23.26 3.83
CA TYR A 177 4.26 23.54 4.74
C TYR A 177 3.86 24.70 5.66
N GLY A 178 4.26 24.68 6.93
CA GLY A 178 3.97 25.75 7.89
C GLY A 178 4.38 25.38 9.32
N ASP A 179 4.70 26.40 10.12
CA ASP A 179 5.12 26.26 11.51
C ASP A 179 3.91 25.92 12.40
N THR A 180 3.87 24.72 12.97
CA THR A 180 2.76 24.24 13.80
C THR A 180 2.72 24.90 15.19
N THR A 181 3.72 25.73 15.53
CA THR A 181 3.82 26.38 16.84
C THR A 181 2.96 27.63 17.03
N PHE A 182 2.42 28.22 15.97
CA PHE A 182 1.50 29.35 16.08
C PHE A 182 0.32 29.15 15.13
N ASN A 183 -0.91 29.30 15.65
CA ASN A 183 -2.23 29.15 14.98
C ASN A 183 -2.46 30.08 13.76
N VAL A 184 -1.53 30.13 12.82
CA VAL A 184 -1.61 30.87 11.56
C VAL A 184 -1.23 29.90 10.45
N MET A 185 -2.17 29.05 10.04
CA MET A 185 -2.06 28.32 8.78
C MET A 185 -2.18 29.31 7.61
N GLU A 186 -1.11 30.03 7.30
CA GLU A 186 -0.86 30.41 5.90
C GLU A 186 -0.30 29.17 5.20
N SER A 187 -1.17 28.18 4.96
CA SER A 187 -0.80 27.05 4.12
C SER A 187 -0.60 27.57 2.71
N VAL A 188 0.65 27.75 2.28
CA VAL A 188 0.94 28.02 0.88
C VAL A 188 0.69 26.71 0.13
N ARG A 189 -0.53 26.54 -0.39
CA ARG A 189 -0.80 25.51 -1.38
C ARG A 189 -0.12 25.92 -2.67
N PHE A 190 0.88 25.16 -3.08
CA PHE A 190 1.44 25.31 -4.41
C PHE A 190 1.34 23.98 -5.14
N ASN A 191 0.77 24.03 -6.35
CA ASN A 191 1.05 23.00 -7.33
C ASN A 191 2.57 22.99 -7.50
N ALA A 192 3.17 21.81 -7.63
CA ALA A 192 4.58 21.71 -7.98
C ALA A 192 4.84 22.18 -9.42
N ALA A 193 4.24 23.28 -9.89
CA ALA A 193 4.20 23.74 -11.29
C ALA A 193 5.59 23.80 -11.97
N LYS A 194 6.67 23.76 -11.19
CA LYS A 194 8.02 23.40 -11.61
C LYS A 194 8.33 21.97 -11.16
N SER A 195 8.81 21.13 -12.06
CA SER A 195 9.27 19.76 -11.78
C SER A 195 10.23 19.64 -10.58
N GLU A 196 10.79 20.75 -10.11
CA GLU A 196 11.62 20.86 -8.93
C GLU A 196 11.17 22.01 -8.02
N LEU A 197 11.12 21.74 -6.72
CA LEU A 197 10.83 22.65 -5.63
C LEU A 197 12.08 22.79 -4.75
N GLN A 198 12.49 24.02 -4.43
CA GLN A 198 13.50 24.21 -3.40
C GLN A 198 12.88 23.98 -2.03
N VAL A 199 13.51 23.18 -1.19
CA VAL A 199 13.05 22.92 0.17
C VAL A 199 13.10 24.21 0.98
N GLU A 200 12.00 24.50 1.67
CA GLU A 200 11.80 25.69 2.49
C GLU A 200 12.61 25.60 3.79
N GLY A 201 12.95 26.77 4.34
CA GLY A 201 13.71 26.88 5.59
C GLY A 201 15.23 26.71 5.42
N LEU A 202 15.94 26.74 6.56
CA LEU A 202 17.39 26.64 6.58
C LEU A 202 17.84 25.19 6.28
N PRO A 203 18.92 24.97 5.52
CA PRO A 203 19.37 23.60 5.22
C PRO A 203 19.80 22.77 6.44
N THR A 204 19.96 23.41 7.60
CA THR A 204 20.34 22.79 8.88
C THR A 204 19.16 22.21 9.66
N ASP A 205 17.92 22.42 9.20
CA ASP A 205 16.71 21.95 9.87
C ASP A 205 15.97 20.92 9.01
N ASP A 206 15.34 19.94 9.65
CA ASP A 206 14.44 19.03 8.93
C ASP A 206 13.22 19.82 8.46
N THR A 207 12.79 19.58 7.22
CA THR A 207 11.61 20.26 6.66
C THR A 207 10.53 19.22 6.37
N GLU A 208 9.42 19.31 7.10
CA GLU A 208 8.24 18.46 6.92
C GLU A 208 7.26 19.08 5.94
N TYR A 209 6.74 18.27 5.02
CA TYR A 209 5.62 18.63 4.15
C TYR A 209 4.49 17.62 4.33
N GLN A 210 3.26 18.12 4.48
CA GLN A 210 2.08 17.33 4.14
C GLN A 210 2.00 17.22 2.62
N ILE A 211 1.75 16.02 2.11
CA ILE A 211 1.64 15.74 0.68
C ILE A 211 0.32 15.04 0.37
N PHE A 212 -0.39 15.56 -0.63
CA PHE A 212 -1.73 15.09 -1.01
C PHE A 212 -1.95 15.17 -2.51
N MET A 213 -2.98 14.48 -2.99
CA MET A 213 -3.40 14.55 -4.38
C MET A 213 -3.95 15.95 -4.69
N SER A 214 -3.35 16.66 -5.64
CA SER A 214 -3.84 17.97 -6.10
C SER A 214 -5.22 17.88 -6.74
N ASN A 215 -5.44 16.83 -7.54
CA ASN A 215 -6.72 16.49 -8.12
C ASN A 215 -6.87 14.96 -8.24
N PRO A 216 -7.57 14.30 -7.29
CA PRO A 216 -7.73 12.85 -7.28
C PRO A 216 -8.40 12.28 -8.54
N THR A 217 -9.19 13.06 -9.28
CA THR A 217 -9.84 12.59 -10.51
C THR A 217 -8.86 12.32 -11.66
N THR A 218 -7.67 12.92 -11.62
CA THR A 218 -6.66 12.76 -12.68
C THR A 218 -5.71 11.60 -12.46
N TRP A 219 -5.68 11.03 -11.26
CA TRP A 219 -4.93 9.81 -11.02
C TRP A 219 -5.69 8.65 -11.71
N ALA A 220 -5.02 7.66 -12.28
CA ALA A 220 -5.63 6.39 -12.67
C ALA A 220 -5.24 5.32 -11.63
N ALA A 221 -5.79 4.11 -11.73
CA ALA A 221 -5.48 3.04 -10.77
C ALA A 221 -4.00 2.66 -10.68
N GLY A 222 -3.26 2.74 -11.79
CA GLY A 222 -1.81 2.49 -11.82
C GLY A 222 -0.96 3.76 -11.77
N THR A 223 -1.52 4.92 -11.38
CA THR A 223 -0.74 6.14 -11.27
C THR A 223 0.03 6.15 -9.96
N SER A 224 1.34 6.39 -10.06
CA SER A 224 2.21 6.72 -8.94
C SER A 224 3.02 7.96 -9.25
N VAL A 225 3.56 8.59 -8.21
CA VAL A 225 4.48 9.73 -8.33
C VAL A 225 5.70 9.43 -7.49
N THR A 226 6.88 9.55 -8.09
CA THR A 226 8.15 9.49 -7.37
C THR A 226 8.55 10.91 -6.97
N VAL A 227 8.96 11.06 -5.71
CA VAL A 227 9.56 12.28 -5.17
C VAL A 227 11.02 11.98 -4.89
N GLU A 228 11.90 12.73 -5.55
CA GLU A 228 13.37 12.60 -5.43
C GLU A 228 13.91 13.79 -4.63
N TYR A 229 14.69 13.50 -3.60
CA TYR A 229 15.39 14.50 -2.80
C TYR A 229 16.83 14.69 -3.27
N LEU A 230 17.17 15.93 -3.57
CA LEU A 230 18.37 16.34 -4.28
C LEU A 230 19.09 17.46 -3.54
N ILE A 231 20.41 17.44 -3.59
CA ILE A 231 21.26 18.53 -3.10
C ILE A 231 21.96 19.19 -4.28
N ARG A 232 22.08 20.52 -4.27
CA ARG A 232 22.83 21.31 -5.26
C ARG A 232 23.86 22.21 -4.62
N ASP A 233 24.95 22.47 -5.33
CA ASP A 233 25.92 23.50 -4.96
C ASP A 233 25.41 24.92 -5.33
N LYS A 234 26.23 25.92 -5.01
CA LYS A 234 25.94 27.34 -5.28
C LYS A 234 25.94 27.67 -6.78
N GLU A 235 26.59 26.86 -7.60
CA GLU A 235 26.58 26.93 -9.06
C GLU A 235 25.36 26.22 -9.69
N GLY A 236 24.59 25.47 -8.89
CA GLY A 236 23.41 24.71 -9.32
C GLY A 236 23.70 23.29 -9.80
N ASN A 237 24.94 22.80 -9.68
CA ASN A 237 25.28 21.42 -10.01
C ASN A 237 24.68 20.47 -8.97
N LYS A 238 24.14 19.35 -9.45
CA LYS A 238 23.55 18.32 -8.58
C LYS A 238 24.67 17.48 -7.96
N PHE A 239 24.58 17.25 -6.65
CA PHE A 239 25.44 16.27 -6.00
C PHE A 239 25.09 14.84 -6.45
N PRO A 240 26.09 13.96 -6.59
CA PRO A 240 25.85 12.54 -6.77
C PRO A 240 25.20 11.98 -5.50
N GLY A 241 24.07 11.29 -5.67
CA GLY A 241 23.22 10.79 -4.59
C GLY A 241 21.87 11.48 -4.54
N ALA A 242 20.82 10.70 -4.50
CA ALA A 242 19.44 11.14 -4.31
C ALA A 242 18.71 10.07 -3.50
N ASP A 243 17.84 10.49 -2.59
CA ASP A 243 16.89 9.58 -1.96
C ASP A 243 15.52 9.73 -2.62
N LYS A 244 14.72 8.67 -2.62
CA LYS A 244 13.46 8.65 -3.37
C LYS A 244 12.38 7.97 -2.57
N VAL A 245 11.18 8.52 -2.71
CA VAL A 245 9.96 7.87 -2.25
C VAL A 245 8.94 7.77 -3.36
N GLN A 246 8.09 6.75 -3.32
CA GLN A 246 7.01 6.51 -4.26
C GLN A 246 5.65 6.65 -3.58
N LEU A 247 4.77 7.44 -4.18
CA LEU A 247 3.41 7.70 -3.74
C LEU A 247 2.44 6.81 -4.51
N LEU A 248 1.58 6.09 -3.79
CA LEU A 248 0.64 5.11 -4.34
C LEU A 248 -0.81 5.56 -4.18
N ARG A 249 -1.58 5.46 -5.27
CA ARG A 249 -3.03 5.65 -5.23
C ARG A 249 -3.73 4.49 -4.49
N PRO A 250 -4.72 4.75 -3.61
CA PRO A 250 -5.64 3.74 -3.12
C PRO A 250 -6.62 3.26 -4.19
N VAL A 251 -6.72 1.94 -4.34
CA VAL A 251 -7.62 1.27 -5.29
C VAL A 251 -8.43 0.20 -4.57
N VAL A 252 -9.74 0.37 -4.49
CA VAL A 252 -10.68 -0.57 -3.89
C VAL A 252 -11.10 -1.62 -4.93
N ILE A 253 -10.99 -2.89 -4.57
CA ILE A 253 -11.36 -4.03 -5.39
C ILE A 253 -12.29 -4.92 -4.55
N ALA A 254 -13.60 -4.76 -4.76
CA ALA A 254 -14.59 -5.57 -4.07
C ALA A 254 -14.91 -6.84 -4.85
N ILE A 255 -14.74 -8.00 -4.21
CA ILE A 255 -14.97 -9.32 -4.79
C ILE A 255 -16.02 -10.06 -3.96
N GLY A 256 -17.12 -10.48 -4.60
CA GLY A 256 -18.18 -11.20 -3.89
C GLY A 256 -19.39 -11.59 -4.72
N ASP A 257 -20.54 -11.72 -4.05
CA ASP A 257 -21.83 -12.12 -4.65
C ASP A 257 -22.89 -11.01 -4.57
N SER A 258 -24.18 -11.37 -4.49
CA SER A 258 -25.31 -10.46 -4.38
C SER A 258 -25.21 -9.49 -3.20
N LEU A 259 -24.56 -9.89 -2.09
CA LEU A 259 -24.31 -8.99 -0.96
C LEU A 259 -23.30 -7.90 -1.31
N THR A 260 -22.28 -8.23 -2.11
CA THR A 260 -21.31 -7.24 -2.64
C THR A 260 -21.95 -6.33 -3.67
N PHE A 261 -22.81 -6.91 -4.50
CA PHE A 261 -23.54 -6.19 -5.53
C PHE A 261 -24.59 -5.22 -4.94
N GLY A 262 -25.14 -5.47 -3.75
CA GLY A 262 -26.18 -4.62 -3.16
C GLY A 262 -27.59 -5.00 -3.60
N TYR A 263 -27.83 -6.29 -3.90
CA TYR A 263 -29.19 -6.78 -4.12
C TYR A 263 -30.00 -6.64 -2.84
N MET A 264 -31.26 -6.22 -2.98
CA MET A 264 -32.21 -6.05 -1.88
C MET A 264 -33.53 -6.72 -2.25
N ALA A 265 -34.12 -7.40 -1.28
CA ALA A 265 -35.49 -7.88 -1.33
C ALA A 265 -36.12 -7.76 0.06
N ASN A 266 -37.43 -7.58 0.10
CA ASN A 266 -38.16 -7.46 1.35
C ASN A 266 -38.52 -8.83 1.96
N SER A 267 -39.03 -8.80 3.19
CA SER A 267 -39.40 -9.98 3.97
C SER A 267 -40.69 -10.69 3.51
N GLN A 268 -41.35 -10.24 2.43
CA GLN A 268 -42.56 -10.89 1.94
C GLN A 268 -42.30 -12.35 1.51
N SER A 269 -43.39 -13.11 1.35
CA SER A 269 -43.35 -14.48 0.88
C SER A 269 -44.25 -14.67 -0.35
N PRO A 270 -43.68 -14.77 -1.57
CA PRO A 270 -42.24 -14.72 -1.89
C PRO A 270 -41.62 -13.32 -1.68
N PRO A 271 -40.29 -13.21 -1.46
CA PRO A 271 -39.61 -11.92 -1.35
C PRO A 271 -39.84 -11.06 -2.59
N VAL A 272 -40.15 -9.79 -2.39
CA VAL A 272 -40.27 -8.83 -3.49
C VAL A 272 -38.94 -8.09 -3.63
N PRO A 273 -38.29 -8.14 -4.81
CA PRO A 273 -37.07 -7.39 -5.08
C PRO A 273 -37.29 -5.88 -4.91
N LEU A 274 -36.38 -5.24 -4.17
CA LEU A 274 -36.31 -3.78 -4.01
C LEU A 274 -35.25 -3.16 -4.93
N THR A 275 -34.29 -3.95 -5.40
CA THR A 275 -33.36 -3.57 -6.46
C THR A 275 -33.41 -4.57 -7.61
N ALA A 276 -32.99 -4.12 -8.80
CA ALA A 276 -32.97 -4.98 -9.97
C ALA A 276 -31.94 -6.10 -9.78
N ASN A 277 -32.36 -7.35 -10.01
CA ASN A 277 -31.47 -8.50 -9.85
C ASN A 277 -30.54 -8.66 -11.07
N TRP A 278 -29.31 -9.09 -10.79
CA TRP A 278 -28.35 -9.50 -11.80
C TRP A 278 -28.57 -10.95 -12.17
N ARG A 279 -28.72 -11.21 -13.46
CA ARG A 279 -28.75 -12.58 -13.98
C ARG A 279 -27.33 -13.01 -14.32
N GLU A 280 -27.12 -14.32 -14.38
CA GLU A 280 -25.86 -14.93 -14.74
C GLU A 280 -25.45 -14.52 -16.16
N TYR A 281 -24.68 -13.43 -16.26
CA TYR A 281 -23.34 -13.28 -16.85
C TYR A 281 -22.82 -11.92 -16.36
N TRP A 282 -21.51 -11.78 -16.13
CA TRP A 282 -20.88 -10.62 -15.50
C TRP A 282 -20.99 -9.32 -16.34
N ASP A 283 -21.44 -9.44 -17.58
CA ASP A 283 -21.54 -8.37 -18.57
C ASP A 283 -22.98 -7.83 -18.74
N ASN A 284 -23.97 -8.40 -18.06
CA ASN A 284 -25.37 -8.02 -18.23
C ASN A 284 -25.92 -7.26 -17.02
N TYR A 285 -25.51 -5.99 -16.92
CA TYR A 285 -26.03 -5.06 -15.93
C TYR A 285 -27.51 -4.76 -16.16
N PRO A 286 -28.33 -4.65 -15.10
CA PRO A 286 -29.71 -4.23 -15.20
C PRO A 286 -29.79 -2.89 -15.92
N ASN A 287 -30.43 -2.91 -17.08
CA ASN A 287 -30.70 -1.74 -17.87
C ASN A 287 -31.76 -0.85 -17.18
N ALA A 288 -32.04 0.31 -17.75
CA ALA A 288 -33.03 1.23 -17.20
C ALA A 288 -34.43 0.61 -17.04
N GLU A 289 -34.81 -0.34 -17.91
CA GLU A 289 -36.10 -1.04 -17.85
C GLU A 289 -36.20 -2.00 -16.65
N ALA A 290 -35.12 -2.73 -16.34
CA ALA A 290 -35.06 -3.58 -15.17
C ALA A 290 -35.18 -2.77 -13.86
N TRP A 291 -34.59 -1.57 -13.82
CA TRP A 291 -34.74 -0.64 -12.69
C TRP A 291 -36.15 -0.03 -12.61
N ALA A 292 -36.76 0.31 -13.75
CA ALA A 292 -38.14 0.79 -13.80
C ALA A 292 -39.13 -0.26 -13.28
N THR A 293 -38.87 -1.55 -13.51
CA THR A 293 -39.72 -2.65 -13.05
C THR A 293 -39.80 -2.74 -11.52
N VAL A 294 -38.70 -2.44 -10.82
CA VAL A 294 -38.66 -2.44 -9.34
C VAL A 294 -38.95 -1.07 -8.73
N GLY A 295 -39.15 -0.03 -9.55
CA GLY A 295 -39.45 1.32 -9.09
C GLY A 295 -38.32 2.00 -8.29
N ALA A 296 -37.07 1.55 -8.47
CA ALA A 296 -35.92 2.02 -7.70
C ALA A 296 -34.97 2.88 -8.55
N ASP A 297 -34.36 3.89 -7.93
CA ASP A 297 -33.35 4.72 -8.58
C ASP A 297 -31.95 4.09 -8.44
N ARG A 298 -31.36 3.69 -9.58
CA ARG A 298 -30.00 3.10 -9.62
C ARG A 298 -28.90 4.04 -9.14
N THR A 299 -29.14 5.34 -9.17
CA THR A 299 -28.16 6.36 -8.74
C THR A 299 -28.25 6.65 -7.24
N SER A 300 -29.33 6.22 -6.58
CA SER A 300 -29.49 6.35 -5.13
C SER A 300 -28.45 5.50 -4.40
N LEU A 301 -27.75 6.14 -3.47
CA LEU A 301 -26.75 5.52 -2.63
C LEU A 301 -27.31 4.32 -1.84
N ALA A 302 -28.56 4.41 -1.35
CA ALA A 302 -29.23 3.33 -0.63
C ALA A 302 -29.41 2.07 -1.51
N ASN A 303 -29.59 2.25 -2.82
CA ASN A 303 -29.79 1.15 -3.75
C ASN A 303 -28.48 0.51 -4.22
N GLN A 304 -27.33 1.13 -3.97
CA GLN A 304 -26.00 0.65 -4.39
C GLN A 304 -25.37 -0.35 -3.40
N GLY A 305 -26.12 -0.75 -2.37
CA GLY A 305 -25.65 -1.58 -1.27
C GLY A 305 -24.55 -0.89 -0.46
N TRP A 306 -23.78 -1.66 0.30
CA TRP A 306 -22.70 -1.12 1.14
C TRP A 306 -21.62 -0.39 0.33
N ARG A 307 -21.46 -0.70 -0.97
CA ARG A 307 -20.50 -0.01 -1.84
C ARG A 307 -20.84 1.47 -2.01
N GLY A 308 -22.12 1.80 -2.13
CA GLY A 308 -22.58 3.20 -2.25
C GLY A 308 -22.19 4.01 -1.03
N TYR A 309 -22.54 3.50 0.17
CA TYR A 309 -22.16 4.08 1.46
C TYR A 309 -20.64 4.18 1.61
N LEU A 310 -19.90 3.12 1.31
CA LEU A 310 -18.45 3.11 1.49
C LEU A 310 -17.77 4.10 0.53
N ASN A 311 -18.28 4.23 -0.69
CA ASN A 311 -17.75 5.18 -1.66
C ASN A 311 -18.07 6.63 -1.32
N ARG A 312 -19.22 6.92 -0.70
CA ARG A 312 -19.50 8.27 -0.14
C ARG A 312 -18.39 8.70 0.80
N ASP A 313 -17.87 7.78 1.60
CA ASP A 313 -16.88 8.07 2.63
C ASP A 313 -15.43 8.02 2.10
N LEU A 314 -15.14 7.14 1.12
CA LEU A 314 -13.78 6.97 0.58
C LEU A 314 -13.47 7.86 -0.64
N ALA A 315 -14.45 8.16 -1.50
CA ALA A 315 -14.21 8.93 -2.72
C ALA A 315 -13.65 10.34 -2.49
N PRO A 316 -14.09 11.10 -1.45
CA PRO A 316 -13.49 12.40 -1.14
C PRO A 316 -11.98 12.33 -0.88
N ALA A 317 -11.50 11.23 -0.28
CA ALA A 317 -10.08 11.00 -0.01
C ALA A 317 -9.30 10.49 -1.24
N GLY A 318 -9.94 10.37 -2.40
CA GLY A 318 -9.29 9.97 -3.66
C GLY A 318 -9.19 8.46 -3.89
N PHE A 319 -9.92 7.64 -3.14
CA PHE A 319 -10.04 6.22 -3.42
C PHE A 319 -10.84 6.02 -4.70
N ILE A 320 -10.38 5.09 -5.55
CA ILE A 320 -11.15 4.66 -6.73
C ILE A 320 -11.47 3.19 -6.65
N TRP A 321 -12.46 2.79 -7.43
CA TRP A 321 -12.90 1.41 -7.51
C TRP A 321 -12.53 0.81 -8.85
N GLU A 322 -12.00 -0.41 -8.80
CA GLU A 322 -11.66 -1.21 -9.98
C GLU A 322 -12.47 -2.49 -10.01
N GLY A 323 -12.71 -2.97 -11.23
CA GLY A 323 -13.64 -4.05 -11.51
C GLY A 323 -14.52 -3.70 -12.70
N GLU A 324 -15.72 -4.26 -12.71
CA GLU A 324 -16.67 -4.11 -13.79
C GLU A 324 -17.51 -2.84 -13.67
N GLU A 325 -17.86 -2.29 -14.85
CA GLU A 325 -18.65 -1.06 -14.96
C GLU A 325 -20.11 -1.33 -14.57
N THR A 326 -20.61 -0.62 -13.57
CA THR A 326 -21.93 -0.89 -12.98
C THR A 326 -23.11 -0.36 -13.79
N SER A 327 -22.85 0.25 -14.96
CA SER A 327 -23.85 0.95 -15.75
C SER A 327 -24.60 2.00 -14.91
N GLY A 328 -23.87 2.70 -14.03
CA GLY A 328 -24.38 3.74 -13.15
C GLY A 328 -24.98 3.26 -11.82
N HIS A 329 -24.81 1.98 -11.47
CA HIS A 329 -25.26 1.41 -10.18
C HIS A 329 -24.12 1.31 -9.16
N GLY A 330 -23.63 2.48 -8.77
CA GLY A 330 -22.59 2.62 -7.75
C GLY A 330 -21.19 2.21 -8.22
N PRO A 331 -20.25 2.02 -7.29
CA PRO A 331 -18.84 1.79 -7.63
C PRO A 331 -18.54 0.46 -8.32
N LYS A 332 -17.47 0.39 -9.12
CA LYS A 332 -17.06 -0.87 -9.77
C LYS A 332 -16.80 -2.00 -8.75
N HIS A 333 -17.04 -3.24 -9.16
CA HIS A 333 -16.74 -4.41 -8.34
C HIS A 333 -16.56 -5.67 -9.19
N CYS A 334 -16.33 -6.81 -8.56
CA CYS A 334 -16.06 -8.09 -9.18
C CYS A 334 -16.97 -9.15 -8.57
N GLY A 335 -18.09 -9.48 -9.22
CA GLY A 335 -19.05 -10.39 -8.63
C GLY A 335 -20.39 -10.39 -9.34
N TYR A 336 -21.32 -11.22 -8.88
CA TYR A 336 -22.70 -11.24 -9.37
C TYR A 336 -23.61 -12.00 -8.39
N SER A 337 -24.93 -11.79 -8.52
CA SER A 337 -25.91 -12.56 -7.74
C SER A 337 -25.77 -14.06 -7.97
N GLY A 338 -25.60 -14.83 -6.90
CA GLY A 338 -25.40 -16.28 -6.97
C GLY A 338 -23.95 -16.72 -7.18
N ALA A 339 -22.97 -15.80 -7.21
CA ALA A 339 -21.57 -16.16 -7.30
C ALA A 339 -21.14 -17.08 -6.13
N GLN A 340 -20.35 -18.09 -6.46
CA GLN A 340 -19.78 -19.05 -5.51
C GLN A 340 -18.26 -18.93 -5.52
N THR A 341 -17.60 -19.40 -4.47
CA THR A 341 -16.12 -19.42 -4.36
C THR A 341 -15.45 -20.04 -5.59
N GLY A 342 -15.96 -21.17 -6.08
CA GLY A 342 -15.46 -21.82 -7.29
C GLY A 342 -15.61 -20.99 -8.57
N HIS A 343 -16.66 -20.17 -8.66
CA HIS A 343 -16.86 -19.26 -9.79
C HIS A 343 -15.82 -18.14 -9.77
N ILE A 344 -15.58 -17.54 -8.60
CA ILE A 344 -14.53 -16.53 -8.43
C ILE A 344 -13.15 -17.12 -8.77
N ASN A 345 -12.84 -18.32 -8.27
CA ASN A 345 -11.55 -18.98 -8.54
C ASN A 345 -11.30 -19.23 -10.02
N ALA A 346 -12.35 -19.55 -10.78
CA ALA A 346 -12.23 -19.71 -12.23
C ALA A 346 -11.87 -18.38 -12.91
N ARG A 347 -12.40 -17.25 -12.43
CA ARG A 347 -12.16 -15.91 -13.01
C ARG A 347 -10.87 -15.23 -12.56
N LEU A 348 -10.31 -15.68 -11.45
CA LEU A 348 -8.95 -15.35 -11.01
C LEU A 348 -7.87 -16.13 -11.78
N THR A 349 -8.28 -16.99 -12.73
CA THR A 349 -7.37 -17.68 -13.64
C THR A 349 -7.50 -17.02 -15.01
N PRO A 350 -6.40 -16.54 -15.63
CA PRO A 350 -6.48 -15.91 -16.94
C PRO A 350 -7.15 -16.84 -17.97
N GLU A 351 -8.27 -16.39 -18.54
CA GLU A 351 -8.93 -17.07 -19.66
C GLU A 351 -8.14 -16.81 -20.96
N PRO A 352 -7.57 -17.86 -21.59
CA PRO A 352 -6.79 -17.70 -22.81
C PRO A 352 -7.64 -17.44 -24.06
N ASP A 353 -8.94 -17.78 -24.07
CA ASP A 353 -9.83 -17.49 -25.20
C ASP A 353 -10.12 -15.98 -25.29
N PRO A 354 -9.67 -15.27 -26.34
CA PRO A 354 -9.89 -13.82 -26.49
C PRO A 354 -11.37 -13.41 -26.44
N ARG A 355 -12.27 -14.30 -26.86
CA ARG A 355 -13.72 -14.05 -26.88
C ARG A 355 -14.35 -14.08 -25.50
N LYS A 356 -13.62 -14.56 -24.50
CA LYS A 356 -14.06 -14.69 -23.11
C LYS A 356 -13.23 -13.85 -22.16
N GLN A 357 -12.37 -12.95 -22.66
CA GLN A 357 -11.54 -12.07 -21.82
C GLN A 357 -12.36 -11.16 -20.89
N TYR A 358 -13.61 -10.83 -21.25
CA TYR A 358 -14.54 -10.13 -20.35
C TYR A 358 -14.73 -10.86 -19.02
N ARG A 359 -14.42 -12.17 -18.95
CA ARG A 359 -14.50 -12.97 -17.73
C ARG A 359 -13.31 -12.77 -16.79
N ASN A 360 -12.24 -12.11 -17.24
CA ASN A 360 -11.01 -11.90 -16.48
C ASN A 360 -11.03 -10.62 -15.64
N MET A 361 -12.16 -9.93 -15.49
CA MET A 361 -12.22 -8.63 -14.81
C MET A 361 -11.64 -8.62 -13.39
N PRO A 362 -11.85 -9.63 -12.51
CA PRO A 362 -11.13 -9.70 -11.23
C PRO A 362 -9.62 -9.75 -11.39
N THR A 363 -9.15 -10.53 -12.36
CA THR A 363 -7.72 -10.67 -12.66
C THR A 363 -7.14 -9.33 -13.13
N GLU A 364 -7.83 -8.63 -14.01
CA GLU A 364 -7.36 -7.35 -14.56
C GLU A 364 -7.42 -6.21 -13.54
N ALA A 365 -8.43 -6.20 -12.65
CA ALA A 365 -8.49 -5.28 -11.51
C ALA A 365 -7.34 -5.54 -10.52
N LEU A 366 -7.05 -6.80 -10.22
CA LEU A 366 -5.96 -7.18 -9.31
C LEU A 366 -4.57 -6.95 -9.92
N LYS A 367 -4.41 -6.91 -11.25
CA LYS A 367 -3.12 -6.65 -11.89
C LYS A 367 -2.72 -5.17 -11.94
N LYS A 368 -3.60 -4.23 -11.56
CA LYS A 368 -3.29 -2.78 -11.57
C LYS A 368 -2.04 -2.51 -10.75
N GLU A 369 -1.09 -1.79 -11.33
CA GLU A 369 0.20 -1.51 -10.70
C GLU A 369 0.81 -0.20 -11.22
N PRO A 370 1.68 0.44 -10.41
CA PRO A 370 1.77 0.26 -8.95
C PRO A 370 0.57 0.92 -8.25
N CYS A 371 0.02 0.28 -7.21
CA CYS A 371 -1.06 0.87 -6.41
C CYS A 371 -1.11 0.34 -4.97
N TYR A 372 -1.85 1.03 -4.11
CA TYR A 372 -2.24 0.52 -2.81
C TYR A 372 -3.61 -0.16 -2.95
N ALA A 373 -3.60 -1.47 -3.15
CA ALA A 373 -4.83 -2.24 -3.36
C ALA A 373 -5.54 -2.52 -2.04
N ILE A 374 -6.85 -2.29 -2.00
CA ILE A 374 -7.74 -2.64 -0.89
C ILE A 374 -8.72 -3.68 -1.42
N VAL A 375 -8.43 -4.94 -1.14
CA VAL A 375 -9.25 -6.07 -1.62
C VAL A 375 -10.28 -6.42 -0.56
N ILE A 376 -11.56 -6.26 -0.87
CA ILE A 376 -12.67 -6.66 -0.01
C ILE A 376 -13.19 -8.01 -0.51
N TYR A 377 -13.03 -9.07 0.28
CA TYR A 377 -13.38 -10.43 -0.13
C TYR A 377 -14.53 -10.98 0.71
N LEU A 378 -15.74 -10.90 0.15
CA LEU A 378 -17.01 -11.29 0.78
C LEU A 378 -17.75 -12.31 -0.09
N ILE A 379 -17.50 -13.60 0.12
CA ILE A 379 -18.04 -14.68 -0.72
C ILE A 379 -18.21 -15.97 0.08
N GLY A 380 -19.23 -16.76 -0.26
CA GLY A 380 -19.39 -18.14 0.25
C GLY A 380 -20.82 -18.52 0.66
N VAL A 381 -21.73 -17.55 0.83
CA VAL A 381 -23.13 -17.85 1.19
C VAL A 381 -23.79 -18.75 0.15
N ASN A 382 -23.56 -18.48 -1.14
CA ASN A 382 -24.16 -19.26 -2.21
C ASN A 382 -23.61 -20.69 -2.28
N ASP A 383 -22.37 -20.95 -1.86
CA ASP A 383 -21.88 -22.32 -1.70
C ASP A 383 -22.68 -23.05 -0.61
N ALA A 384 -22.93 -22.39 0.52
CA ALA A 384 -23.71 -22.93 1.64
C ALA A 384 -25.17 -23.20 1.24
N ASN A 385 -25.81 -22.27 0.52
CA ASN A 385 -27.18 -22.43 0.02
C ASN A 385 -27.33 -23.63 -0.91
N ASN A 386 -26.32 -23.89 -1.74
CA ASN A 386 -26.30 -25.04 -2.62
C ASN A 386 -25.86 -26.34 -1.93
N GLY A 387 -25.57 -26.28 -0.62
CA GLY A 387 -25.12 -27.41 0.19
C GLY A 387 -23.79 -28.00 -0.28
N LYS A 388 -22.86 -27.14 -0.69
CA LYS A 388 -21.52 -27.57 -1.08
C LYS A 388 -20.60 -27.64 0.14
N ASP A 389 -19.99 -28.79 0.36
CA ASP A 389 -18.90 -28.93 1.35
C ASP A 389 -17.59 -28.29 0.85
N GLY A 390 -16.60 -28.16 1.73
CA GLY A 390 -15.26 -27.66 1.38
C GLY A 390 -15.22 -26.20 0.93
N ILE A 391 -16.15 -25.37 1.43
CA ILE A 391 -16.27 -23.95 1.04
C ILE A 391 -14.98 -23.19 1.37
N TYR A 392 -14.43 -23.42 2.57
CA TYR A 392 -13.22 -22.73 3.01
C TYR A 392 -11.99 -23.07 2.15
N ASP A 393 -11.83 -24.32 1.71
CA ASP A 393 -10.69 -24.69 0.84
C ASP A 393 -10.74 -23.92 -0.49
N ARG A 394 -11.94 -23.75 -1.05
CA ARG A 394 -12.14 -22.92 -2.25
C ARG A 394 -11.93 -21.44 -1.96
N TRP A 395 -12.42 -20.93 -0.83
CA TRP A 395 -12.16 -19.56 -0.38
C TRP A 395 -10.65 -19.30 -0.25
N LEU A 396 -9.91 -20.22 0.37
CA LEU A 396 -8.46 -20.18 0.54
C LEU A 396 -7.71 -20.25 -0.79
N GLN A 397 -8.21 -21.04 -1.74
CA GLN A 397 -7.67 -21.05 -3.10
C GLN A 397 -7.84 -19.68 -3.77
N GLY A 398 -8.98 -19.01 -3.61
CA GLY A 398 -9.22 -17.66 -4.09
C GLY A 398 -8.25 -16.65 -3.48
N TYR A 399 -8.11 -16.68 -2.15
CA TYR A 399 -7.13 -15.90 -1.39
C TYR A 399 -5.71 -16.04 -1.95
N LYS A 400 -5.23 -17.28 -2.15
CA LYS A 400 -3.87 -17.55 -2.66
C LYS A 400 -3.67 -17.03 -4.09
N LYS A 401 -4.70 -17.12 -4.94
CA LYS A 401 -4.65 -16.53 -6.29
C LYS A 401 -4.58 -15.01 -6.23
N ILE A 402 -5.36 -14.38 -5.37
CA ILE A 402 -5.32 -12.92 -5.17
C ILE A 402 -3.93 -12.50 -4.69
N GLN A 403 -3.37 -13.19 -3.70
CA GLN A 403 -2.01 -12.94 -3.22
C GLN A 403 -0.99 -13.01 -4.36
N SER A 404 -1.02 -14.08 -5.16
CA SER A 404 -0.09 -14.25 -6.30
C SER A 404 -0.28 -13.18 -7.37
N LEU A 405 -1.52 -12.78 -7.66
CA LEU A 405 -1.81 -11.71 -8.63
C LEU A 405 -1.32 -10.33 -8.15
N ARG A 406 -1.18 -10.12 -6.84
CA ARG A 406 -0.76 -8.84 -6.23
C ARG A 406 0.73 -8.76 -5.93
N GLU A 407 1.45 -9.87 -5.98
CA GLU A 407 2.88 -9.91 -5.67
C GLU A 407 3.69 -8.94 -6.55
N GLY A 408 4.46 -8.05 -5.91
CA GLY A 408 5.30 -7.05 -6.58
C GLY A 408 4.57 -5.85 -7.19
N ARG A 409 3.25 -5.71 -7.00
CA ARG A 409 2.42 -4.71 -7.71
C ARG A 409 2.04 -3.48 -6.87
N GLY A 410 2.79 -3.23 -5.81
CA GLY A 410 2.49 -2.22 -4.79
C GLY A 410 2.15 -2.86 -3.43
N LYS A 411 1.44 -2.12 -2.57
CA LYS A 411 0.93 -2.63 -1.29
C LYS A 411 -0.47 -3.22 -1.45
N THR A 412 -0.81 -4.18 -0.60
CA THR A 412 -2.17 -4.76 -0.58
C THR A 412 -2.67 -4.91 0.85
N LEU A 413 -3.81 -4.29 1.14
CA LEU A 413 -4.65 -4.58 2.29
C LEU A 413 -5.80 -5.50 1.87
N PHE A 414 -5.85 -6.69 2.46
CA PHE A 414 -6.86 -7.70 2.22
C PHE A 414 -7.84 -7.76 3.39
N LEU A 415 -9.10 -7.48 3.11
CA LEU A 415 -10.20 -7.58 4.04
C LEU A 415 -10.87 -8.94 3.86
N ALA A 416 -10.53 -9.87 4.74
CA ALA A 416 -11.14 -11.19 4.83
C ALA A 416 -12.47 -11.07 5.58
N CYS A 417 -13.56 -10.86 4.83
CA CYS A 417 -14.88 -10.71 5.42
C CYS A 417 -15.43 -12.07 5.83
N THR A 418 -15.83 -12.19 7.09
CA THR A 418 -16.79 -13.24 7.45
C THR A 418 -18.14 -12.92 6.78
N VAL A 419 -18.99 -13.92 6.71
CA VAL A 419 -20.27 -13.85 6.02
C VAL A 419 -21.39 -13.64 7.05
N PRO A 420 -22.35 -12.73 6.82
CA PRO A 420 -23.49 -12.57 7.72
C PRO A 420 -24.32 -13.87 7.84
N PRO A 421 -24.84 -14.18 9.04
CA PRO A 421 -25.66 -15.36 9.27
C PRO A 421 -27.00 -15.20 8.57
N GLN A 422 -27.48 -16.28 7.97
CA GLN A 422 -28.79 -16.29 7.32
C GLN A 422 -29.89 -16.37 8.37
N ASP A 423 -30.96 -15.62 8.16
CA ASP A 423 -32.15 -15.70 9.00
C ASP A 423 -32.90 -17.02 8.76
N GLN A 424 -33.48 -17.58 9.83
CA GLN A 424 -34.30 -18.78 9.76
C GLN A 424 -35.43 -18.65 8.72
N ARG A 425 -36.00 -17.45 8.55
CA ARG A 425 -37.03 -17.13 7.54
C ARG A 425 -36.56 -17.41 6.11
N TYR A 426 -35.29 -17.15 5.80
CA TYR A 426 -34.72 -17.47 4.49
C TYR A 426 -34.41 -18.98 4.36
N VAL A 427 -33.90 -19.55 5.44
CA VAL A 427 -33.37 -20.91 5.50
C VAL A 427 -34.49 -21.96 5.45
N ASP A 428 -35.62 -21.72 6.10
CA ASP A 428 -36.81 -22.57 6.03
C ASP A 428 -37.37 -22.68 4.61
N ARG A 429 -37.05 -21.72 3.74
CA ARG A 429 -37.44 -21.70 2.32
C ARG A 429 -36.43 -22.43 1.42
N ASN A 430 -35.15 -22.49 1.79
CA ASN A 430 -34.08 -22.94 0.89
C ASN A 430 -33.30 -24.18 1.37
N ARG A 431 -32.81 -24.24 2.63
CA ARG A 431 -32.17 -25.44 3.23
C ARG A 431 -31.66 -25.22 4.67
N LYS A 432 -32.17 -25.94 5.67
CA LYS A 432 -31.69 -25.86 7.08
C LYS A 432 -30.18 -26.09 7.30
N ALA A 433 -29.53 -26.85 6.43
CA ALA A 433 -28.09 -27.13 6.55
C ALA A 433 -27.19 -25.92 6.22
N SER A 434 -27.70 -24.89 5.53
CA SER A 434 -26.89 -23.76 5.06
C SER A 434 -26.33 -22.90 6.20
N ILE A 435 -27.09 -22.72 7.30
CA ILE A 435 -26.64 -21.99 8.50
C ILE A 435 -25.32 -22.58 9.02
N LYS A 436 -25.30 -23.90 9.23
CA LYS A 436 -24.11 -24.60 9.76
C LYS A 436 -22.92 -24.49 8.82
N PHE A 437 -23.14 -24.47 7.50
CA PHE A 437 -22.06 -24.26 6.54
C PHE A 437 -21.48 -22.85 6.60
N VAL A 438 -22.32 -21.82 6.79
CA VAL A 438 -21.87 -20.44 7.00
C VAL A 438 -21.10 -20.31 8.33
N GLU A 439 -21.60 -20.89 9.42
CA GLU A 439 -20.90 -20.92 10.72
C GLU A 439 -19.50 -21.56 10.60
N ASN A 440 -19.40 -22.71 9.94
CA ASN A 440 -18.12 -23.39 9.71
C ASN A 440 -17.15 -22.57 8.83
N LEU A 441 -17.67 -21.89 7.81
CA LEU A 441 -16.87 -21.00 6.97
C LEU A 441 -16.29 -19.84 7.79
N ASN A 442 -17.14 -19.15 8.56
CA ASN A 442 -16.73 -18.03 9.40
C ASN A 442 -15.68 -18.43 10.43
N ALA A 443 -15.92 -19.55 11.14
CA ALA A 443 -14.96 -20.08 12.10
C ALA A 443 -13.60 -20.41 11.46
N SER A 444 -13.59 -20.86 10.20
CA SER A 444 -12.35 -21.15 9.47
C SER A 444 -11.63 -19.89 8.99
N ILE A 445 -12.37 -18.87 8.54
CA ILE A 445 -11.80 -17.56 8.19
C ILE A 445 -11.12 -16.97 9.43
N GLU A 446 -11.79 -16.93 10.56
CA GLU A 446 -11.24 -16.35 11.79
C GLU A 446 -10.10 -17.21 12.36
N GLY A 447 -10.34 -18.51 12.57
CA GLY A 447 -9.44 -19.39 13.29
C GLY A 447 -8.11 -19.69 12.58
N GLN A 448 -8.03 -19.48 11.26
CA GLN A 448 -6.83 -19.78 10.47
C GLN A 448 -6.08 -18.53 10.00
N GLN A 449 -6.41 -17.33 10.48
CA GLN A 449 -5.70 -16.09 10.10
C GLN A 449 -4.20 -16.17 10.41
N SER A 450 -3.82 -16.72 11.56
CA SER A 450 -2.41 -16.83 11.97
C SER A 450 -1.58 -17.74 11.05
N ALA A 451 -2.22 -18.66 10.33
CA ALA A 451 -1.60 -19.51 9.32
C ALA A 451 -1.50 -18.83 7.94
N ARG A 452 -2.33 -17.80 7.69
CA ARG A 452 -2.31 -16.95 6.50
C ARG A 452 -1.52 -15.67 6.79
N LYS A 453 -0.19 -15.80 6.91
CA LYS A 453 0.74 -14.65 7.08
C LYS A 453 1.52 -14.39 5.78
N PRO A 454 0.91 -13.77 4.77
CA PRO A 454 1.61 -13.45 3.54
C PRO A 454 2.68 -12.38 3.80
N ALA A 455 3.89 -12.58 3.25
CA ALA A 455 4.99 -11.62 3.39
C ALA A 455 4.71 -10.29 2.66
N THR A 456 3.84 -10.30 1.65
CA THR A 456 3.64 -9.21 0.68
C THR A 456 2.26 -8.56 0.75
N MET A 457 1.41 -9.00 1.67
CA MET A 457 0.03 -8.54 1.82
C MET A 457 -0.31 -8.41 3.29
N ARG A 458 -1.13 -7.44 3.66
CA ARG A 458 -1.68 -7.35 4.99
C ARG A 458 -3.09 -7.89 5.01
N GLU A 459 -3.43 -8.73 5.98
CA GLU A 459 -4.78 -9.26 6.15
C GLU A 459 -5.45 -8.71 7.41
N ILE A 460 -6.71 -8.27 7.27
CA ILE A 460 -7.61 -7.95 8.37
C ILE A 460 -8.89 -8.74 8.24
N ILE A 461 -9.34 -9.35 9.34
CA ILE A 461 -10.67 -9.95 9.43
C ILE A 461 -11.73 -8.86 9.61
N VAL A 462 -12.78 -8.94 8.81
CA VAL A 462 -13.98 -8.09 8.96
C VAL A 462 -15.10 -8.96 9.54
N PRO A 463 -15.44 -8.83 10.83
CA PRO A 463 -16.44 -9.66 11.50
C PRO A 463 -17.86 -9.17 11.14
N LEU A 464 -18.40 -9.68 10.03
CA LEU A 464 -19.79 -9.47 9.64
C LEU A 464 -20.71 -10.59 10.17
N ALA A 465 -20.18 -11.60 10.86
CA ALA A 465 -20.94 -12.73 11.39
C ALA A 465 -21.93 -12.32 12.50
N ASP A 466 -21.73 -11.16 13.12
CA ASP A 466 -22.64 -10.61 14.14
C ASP A 466 -23.74 -9.70 13.55
N ARG A 467 -23.75 -9.49 12.22
CA ARG A 467 -24.71 -8.60 11.56
C ARG A 467 -26.04 -9.31 11.40
N LYS A 468 -27.03 -8.85 12.17
CA LYS A 468 -28.39 -9.39 12.16
C LYS A 468 -29.25 -8.72 11.09
N HIS A 469 -30.08 -9.54 10.46
CA HIS A 469 -31.12 -9.06 9.56
C HIS A 469 -32.21 -8.30 10.34
N SER A 470 -32.75 -7.28 9.70
CA SER A 470 -33.96 -6.58 10.16
C SER A 470 -35.21 -7.41 9.86
N ASP A 471 -36.36 -7.03 10.43
CA ASP A 471 -37.64 -7.66 10.11
C ASP A 471 -38.07 -7.43 8.65
N ASP A 472 -37.57 -6.37 8.01
CA ASP A 472 -37.87 -6.02 6.62
C ASP A 472 -36.99 -6.74 5.59
N ASP A 473 -35.89 -7.35 6.03
CA ASP A 473 -34.96 -8.07 5.17
C ASP A 473 -35.53 -9.43 4.72
N ASP A 474 -35.12 -9.91 3.54
CA ASP A 474 -35.49 -11.25 3.04
C ASP A 474 -34.82 -12.41 3.81
N GLY A 475 -33.93 -12.09 4.76
CA GLY A 475 -33.19 -13.03 5.59
C GLY A 475 -31.91 -13.59 4.96
N LEU A 476 -31.53 -13.09 3.78
CA LEU A 476 -30.23 -13.35 3.13
C LEU A 476 -29.50 -12.05 2.81
N HIS A 477 -30.23 -11.07 2.29
CA HIS A 477 -29.77 -9.75 1.92
C HIS A 477 -30.24 -8.72 2.93
N PHE A 478 -29.59 -7.57 2.93
CA PHE A 478 -29.92 -6.45 3.81
C PHE A 478 -30.67 -5.39 3.03
N THR A 479 -31.61 -4.72 3.68
CA THR A 479 -32.09 -3.41 3.23
C THR A 479 -31.02 -2.33 3.46
N SER A 480 -31.30 -1.09 3.03
CA SER A 480 -30.35 0.03 3.05
C SER A 480 -29.66 0.22 4.40
N THR A 481 -30.41 0.15 5.51
CA THR A 481 -29.88 0.30 6.87
C THR A 481 -28.84 -0.78 7.21
N GLY A 482 -29.10 -2.05 6.85
CA GLY A 482 -28.15 -3.13 7.11
C GLY A 482 -26.89 -3.00 6.25
N TYR A 483 -27.03 -2.53 5.00
CA TYR A 483 -25.88 -2.24 4.13
C TYR A 483 -25.03 -1.06 4.62
N GLU A 484 -25.63 -0.02 5.20
CA GLU A 484 -24.88 1.06 5.83
C GLU A 484 -24.04 0.55 7.01
N LEU A 485 -24.60 -0.33 7.86
CA LEU A 485 -23.86 -0.95 8.96
C LEU A 485 -22.69 -1.84 8.50
N ILE A 486 -22.83 -2.53 7.38
CA ILE A 486 -21.73 -3.29 6.75
C ILE A 486 -20.65 -2.33 6.26
N SER A 487 -21.05 -1.22 5.63
CA SER A 487 -20.14 -0.18 5.15
C SER A 487 -19.33 0.44 6.29
N ASP A 488 -19.98 0.79 7.41
CA ASP A 488 -19.31 1.38 8.58
C ASP A 488 -18.21 0.47 9.13
N GLU A 489 -18.48 -0.84 9.20
CA GLU A 489 -17.49 -1.83 9.64
C GLU A 489 -16.34 -1.96 8.64
N LEU A 490 -16.63 -1.99 7.33
CA LEU A 490 -15.60 -2.00 6.29
C LEU A 490 -14.72 -0.76 6.37
N LEU A 491 -15.30 0.44 6.48
CA LEU A 491 -14.56 1.69 6.61
C LEU A 491 -13.65 1.68 7.85
N ARG A 492 -14.18 1.23 8.98
CA ARG A 492 -13.40 1.10 10.23
C ARG A 492 -12.21 0.16 10.06
N ARG A 493 -12.41 -0.97 9.39
CA ARG A 493 -11.34 -1.96 9.14
C ARG A 493 -10.32 -1.50 8.10
N ILE A 494 -10.74 -0.73 7.09
CA ILE A 494 -9.82 -0.08 6.15
C ILE A 494 -8.91 0.89 6.92
N LYS A 495 -9.48 1.76 7.77
CA LYS A 495 -8.71 2.70 8.60
C LYS A 495 -7.75 1.96 9.55
N GLU A 496 -8.19 0.88 10.19
CA GLU A 496 -7.30 0.05 11.01
C GLU A 496 -6.18 -0.62 10.20
N GLY A 497 -6.47 -1.02 8.96
CA GLY A 497 -5.56 -1.71 8.05
C GLY A 497 -4.47 -0.84 7.48
N ILE A 498 -4.81 0.39 7.12
CA ILE A 498 -3.84 1.37 6.65
C ILE A 498 -3.00 1.89 7.83
N GLY A 499 -3.57 1.96 9.03
CA GLY A 499 -2.94 2.61 10.17
C GLY A 499 -2.11 1.77 11.15
N LYS A 500 -1.86 0.47 10.91
CA LYS A 500 -0.76 -0.26 11.62
C LYS A 500 0.37 -0.56 10.65
#